data_AF-A0A1I5UG62-F1
#
_entry.id   AF-A0A1I5UG62-F1
#
_cell.length_a   1.000
_cell.length_b   1.000
_cell.length_c   1.000
_cell.angle_alpha   90.00
_cell.angle_beta   90.00
_cell.angle_gamma   90.00
#
_symmetry.space_group_name_H-M   'P 1'
#
loop_
_entity.id
_entity.type
_entity.pdbx_description
1 polymer ?
#
loop_
_entity_poly.entity_id
_entity_poly.type
_entity_poly.pdbx_seq_one_letter_code
_entity_poly.pdbx_strand_id
1 'polypeptide(L)'
;MTHQNQNQQMQQAQQAIQQAKQNMQNAGNDPQKLQQCQQQLQQAEQQLQQAQQQQTSMSGQPQFQQAQQDLQQAQQDLQQVQQNQQGQ
;
A
#
# COMPACT_ATOMS: atom_id res chain seq x y z
N MET A 1 -25.10 -8.93 -4.35
CA MET A 1 -23.82 -9.68 -4.37
C MET A 1 -22.60 -8.75 -4.26
N THR A 2 -22.70 -7.60 -3.59
CA THR A 2 -21.68 -6.53 -3.65
C THR A 2 -20.66 -6.54 -2.50
N HIS A 3 -21.01 -7.07 -1.33
CA HIS A 3 -20.14 -6.98 -0.13
C HIS A 3 -18.94 -7.93 -0.12
N GLN A 4 -19.01 -9.04 -0.85
CA GLN A 4 -17.94 -10.06 -0.85
C GLN A 4 -16.68 -9.59 -1.59
N ASN A 5 -16.86 -8.74 -2.61
CA ASN A 5 -15.77 -8.18 -3.41
C ASN A 5 -15.00 -7.08 -2.65
N GLN A 6 -15.66 -6.37 -1.74
CA GLN A 6 -15.09 -5.20 -1.03
C GLN A 6 -14.09 -5.62 0.05
N ASN A 7 -14.43 -6.65 0.84
CA ASN A 7 -13.50 -7.23 1.80
C ASN A 7 -12.31 -7.88 1.10
N GLN A 8 -12.50 -8.44 -0.09
CA GLN A 8 -11.40 -8.94 -0.91
C GLN A 8 -10.50 -7.81 -1.41
N GLN A 9 -11.04 -6.69 -1.89
CA GLN A 9 -10.25 -5.54 -2.31
C GLN A 9 -9.43 -4.95 -1.16
N MET A 10 -10.00 -4.87 0.05
CA MET A 10 -9.27 -4.38 1.22
C MET A 10 -8.18 -5.37 1.68
N GLN A 11 -8.46 -6.67 1.68
CA GLN A 11 -7.43 -7.68 1.95
C GLN A 11 -6.30 -7.66 0.92
N GLN A 12 -6.63 -7.52 -0.37
CA GLN A 12 -5.64 -7.39 -1.43
C GLN A 12 -4.78 -6.14 -1.23
N ALA A 13 -5.38 -5.01 -0.88
CA ALA A 13 -4.64 -3.79 -0.59
C ALA A 13 -3.68 -3.97 0.59
N GLN A 14 -4.16 -4.54 1.72
CA GLN A 14 -3.29 -4.84 2.87
C GLN A 14 -2.14 -5.79 2.50
N GLN A 15 -2.43 -6.83 1.72
CA GLN A 15 -1.44 -7.80 1.29
C GLN A 15 -0.38 -7.17 0.38
N ALA A 16 -0.81 -6.31 -0.56
CA ALA A 16 0.09 -5.55 -1.42
C ALA A 16 0.97 -4.58 -0.62
N ILE A 17 0.43 -3.92 0.41
CA ILE A 17 1.21 -3.04 1.29
C ILE A 17 2.25 -3.84 2.09
N GLN A 18 1.87 -4.99 2.67
CA GLN A 18 2.81 -5.85 3.38
C GLN A 18 3.93 -6.37 2.47
N GLN A 19 3.57 -6.81 1.26
CA GLN A 19 4.55 -7.24 0.27
C GLN A 19 5.49 -6.11 -0.11
N ALA A 20 4.97 -4.90 -0.34
CA ALA A 20 5.78 -3.74 -0.65
C ALA A 20 6.75 -3.41 0.50
N LYS A 21 6.29 -3.41 1.76
CA LYS A 21 7.15 -3.20 2.94
C LYS A 21 8.27 -4.25 3.03
N GLN A 22 7.93 -5.54 2.87
CA GLN A 22 8.91 -6.63 2.92
C GLN A 22 9.91 -6.58 1.76
N ASN A 23 9.42 -6.27 0.55
CA ASN A 23 10.25 -6.09 -0.64
C ASN A 23 11.18 -4.90 -0.48
N MET A 24 10.73 -3.81 0.14
CA MET A 24 11.52 -2.61 0.37
C MET A 24 12.65 -2.84 1.39
N GLN A 25 12.37 -3.61 2.46
CA GLN A 25 13.42 -4.04 3.40
C GLN A 25 14.44 -4.96 2.73
N ASN A 26 14.00 -5.88 1.85
CA ASN A 26 14.89 -6.75 1.09
C ASN A 26 15.52 -6.08 -0.15
N ALA A 27 15.03 -4.91 -0.56
CA ALA A 27 15.52 -4.24 -1.76
C ALA A 27 16.95 -3.79 -1.56
N GLY A 28 17.33 -3.37 -0.34
CA GLY A 28 18.72 -3.04 -0.02
C GLY A 28 19.36 -2.09 -1.03
N ASN A 29 18.60 -1.10 -1.51
CA ASN A 29 18.93 -0.16 -2.58
C ASN A 29 18.79 -0.67 -4.04
N ASP A 30 18.10 -1.77 -4.30
CA ASP A 30 17.81 -2.17 -5.69
C ASP A 30 16.69 -1.29 -6.29
N PRO A 31 16.98 -0.45 -7.31
CA PRO A 31 16.01 0.47 -7.88
C PRO A 31 14.84 -0.23 -8.58
N GLN A 32 15.05 -1.43 -9.17
CA GLN A 32 13.95 -2.19 -9.77
C GLN A 32 12.99 -2.69 -8.69
N LYS A 33 13.52 -3.17 -7.56
CA LYS A 33 12.68 -3.58 -6.44
C LYS A 33 11.92 -2.41 -5.82
N LEU A 34 12.55 -1.25 -5.65
CA LEU A 34 11.88 -0.06 -5.15
C LEU A 34 10.78 0.42 -6.10
N GLN A 35 11.00 0.36 -7.41
CA GLN A 35 9.96 0.67 -8.40
C GLN A 35 8.80 -0.32 -8.32
N GLN A 36 9.09 -1.60 -8.07
CA GLN A 36 8.06 -2.62 -7.87
C GLN A 36 7.25 -2.37 -6.58
N CYS A 37 7.91 -2.01 -5.47
CA CYS A 37 7.23 -1.58 -4.25
C CYS A 37 6.33 -0.36 -4.51
N GLN A 38 6.80 0.61 -5.29
CA GLN A 38 6.01 1.78 -5.65
C GLN A 38 4.71 1.39 -6.36
N GLN A 39 4.80 0.50 -7.36
CA GLN A 39 3.62 0.01 -8.07
C GLN A 39 2.65 -0.74 -7.15
N GLN A 40 3.17 -1.59 -6.26
CA GLN A 40 2.35 -2.33 -5.29
C GLN A 40 1.60 -1.38 -4.35
N LEU A 41 2.27 -0.35 -3.83
CA LEU A 41 1.64 0.67 -2.99
C LEU A 41 0.59 1.48 -3.76
N GLN A 42 0.89 1.87 -5.00
CA GLN A 42 -0.05 2.63 -5.83
C GLN A 42 -1.31 1.81 -6.18
N GLN A 43 -1.15 0.50 -6.38
CA GLN A 43 -2.26 -0.41 -6.61
C GLN A 43 -3.12 -0.58 -5.34
N ALA A 44 -2.48 -0.74 -4.18
CA ALA A 44 -3.18 -0.79 -2.89
C ALA A 44 -3.96 0.50 -2.61
N GLU A 45 -3.38 1.66 -2.93
CA GLU A 45 -4.05 2.95 -2.79
C GLU A 45 -5.32 3.03 -3.65
N GLN A 46 -5.25 2.65 -4.93
CA GLN A 46 -6.42 2.62 -5.79
C GLN A 46 -7.50 1.67 -5.27
N GLN A 47 -7.11 0.50 -4.77
CA GLN A 47 -8.06 -0.47 -4.21
C GLN A 47 -8.75 0.09 -2.96
N LEU A 48 -7.99 0.72 -2.06
CA LEU A 48 -8.57 1.38 -0.88
C LEU A 48 -9.49 2.55 -1.29
N GLN A 49 -9.10 3.34 -2.27
CA GLN A 49 -9.89 4.48 -2.72
C GLN A 49 -11.18 4.05 -3.43
N GLN A 50 -11.14 2.97 -4.23
CA GLN A 50 -12.34 2.37 -4.81
C GLN A 50 -13.25 1.78 -3.73
N ALA A 51 -12.69 1.07 -2.75
CA ALA A 51 -13.45 0.51 -1.65
C ALA A 51 -14.13 1.61 -0.82
N GLN A 52 -13.43 2.74 -0.60
CA GLN A 52 -13.99 3.92 0.05
C GLN A 52 -15.11 4.59 -0.77
N GLN A 53 -14.92 4.76 -2.08
CA GLN A 53 -15.95 5.36 -2.96
C GLN A 53 -17.20 4.49 -3.07
N GLN A 54 -17.03 3.17 -3.07
CA GLN A 54 -18.16 2.23 -3.12
C GLN A 54 -18.95 2.22 -1.81
N GLN A 55 -18.31 2.51 -0.68
CA GLN A 55 -18.95 2.53 0.62
C GLN A 55 -18.31 3.57 1.54
N THR A 56 -18.95 4.74 1.65
CA THR A 56 -18.52 5.83 2.56
C THR A 56 -18.30 5.32 3.99
N SER A 57 -19.10 4.35 4.45
CA SER A 57 -18.97 3.73 5.78
C SER A 57 -17.68 2.93 5.99
N MET A 58 -17.00 2.53 4.91
CA MET A 58 -15.74 1.78 4.98
C MET A 58 -14.60 2.63 5.51
N SER A 59 -14.65 3.96 5.32
CA SER A 59 -13.70 4.91 5.91
C SER A 59 -13.68 4.88 7.45
N GLY A 60 -14.78 4.46 8.07
CA GLY A 60 -14.91 4.31 9.52
C GLY A 60 -14.52 2.92 10.05
N GLN A 61 -14.14 1.97 9.17
CA GLN A 61 -13.71 0.65 9.62
C GLN A 61 -12.26 0.69 10.11
N PRO A 62 -11.94 0.07 11.26
CA PRO A 62 -10.59 0.06 11.80
C PRO A 62 -9.58 -0.60 10.85
N GLN A 63 -10.00 -1.62 10.10
CA GLN A 63 -9.15 -2.27 9.10
C GLN A 63 -8.79 -1.35 7.93
N PHE A 64 -9.70 -0.47 7.54
CA PHE A 64 -9.46 0.51 6.48
C PHE A 64 -8.51 1.61 6.95
N GLN A 65 -8.72 2.15 8.15
CA GLN A 65 -7.81 3.12 8.76
C GLN A 65 -6.40 2.55 8.91
N GLN A 66 -6.30 1.30 9.36
CA GLN A 66 -5.01 0.61 9.48
C GLN A 66 -4.34 0.42 8.11
N ALA A 67 -5.10 0.00 7.09
CA ALA A 67 -4.55 -0.12 5.73
C ALA A 67 -4.08 1.23 5.17
N GLN A 68 -4.80 2.32 5.41
CA GLN A 68 -4.36 3.66 5.02
C GLN A 68 -3.09 4.10 5.76
N GLN A 69 -3.01 3.87 7.06
CA GLN A 69 -1.80 4.16 7.84
C GLN A 69 -0.61 3.34 7.33
N ASP A 70 -0.80 2.03 7.12
CA ASP A 70 0.24 1.15 6.61
C ASP A 70 0.71 1.58 5.22
N LEU A 71 -0.21 2.00 4.35
CA LEU A 71 0.08 2.53 3.03
C LEU A 71 0.92 3.81 3.11
N GLN A 72 0.47 4.80 3.89
CA GLN A 72 1.20 6.06 4.07
C GLN A 72 2.59 5.81 4.63
N GLN A 73 2.71 4.96 5.65
CA GLN A 73 3.98 4.59 6.24
C GLN A 73 4.91 3.98 5.17
N ALA A 74 4.42 3.01 4.39
CA ALA A 74 5.21 2.38 3.35
C ALA A 74 5.62 3.35 2.23
N GLN A 75 4.76 4.29 1.83
CA GLN A 75 5.11 5.30 0.85
C GLN A 75 6.21 6.24 1.38
N GLN A 76 6.15 6.60 2.66
CA GLN A 76 7.15 7.44 3.30
C GLN A 76 8.48 6.70 3.46
N ASP A 77 8.45 5.42 3.85
CA ASP A 77 9.63 4.56 3.90
C ASP A 77 10.26 4.43 2.50
N LEU A 78 9.43 4.26 1.46
CA LEU A 78 9.91 4.14 0.09
C LEU A 78 10.59 5.42 -0.38
N GLN A 79 10.00 6.58 -0.10
CA GLN A 79 10.62 7.87 -0.41
C GLN A 79 11.94 8.05 0.33
N GLN A 80 12.02 7.66 1.60
CA GLN A 80 13.28 7.71 2.34
C GLN A 80 14.34 6.83 1.71
N VAL A 81 14.02 5.59 1.37
CA VAL A 81 14.98 4.66 0.74
C VAL A 81 15.42 5.17 -0.64
N GLN A 82 14.50 5.69 -1.45
CA GLN A 82 14.84 6.30 -2.75
C GLN A 82 15.72 7.54 -2.59
N GLN A 83 15.45 8.40 -1.60
CA GLN A 83 16.24 9.59 -1.34
C GLN A 83 17.65 9.24 -0.82
N ASN A 84 17.76 8.24 0.06
CA ASN A 84 19.04 7.75 0.58
C ASN A 84 19.92 7.11 -0.51
N GLN A 85 19.32 6.68 -1.62
CA GLN A 85 20.05 6.22 -2.80
C GLN A 85 20.58 7.35 -3.69
N GLN A 86 19.88 8.48 -3.77
CA GLN A 86 20.34 9.61 -4.60
C GLN A 86 21.45 10.44 -3.93
N GLY A 87 21.66 10.26 -2.62
CA GLY A 87 22.66 10.98 -1.83
C GLY A 87 23.97 10.23 -1.54
N GLN A 88 24.16 9.02 -2.07
CA GLN A 88 25.41 8.23 -1.98
C GLN A 88 26.11 8.19 -3.33
#